data_AF-A0A6M6JM76-F1
#
_entry.id   AF-A0A6M6JM76-F1
#
_cell.length_a   1.000
_cell.length_b   1.000
_cell.length_c   1.000
_cell.angle_alpha   90.00
_cell.angle_beta   90.00
_cell.angle_gamma   90.00
#
_symmetry.space_group_name_H-M   'P 1'
#
loop_
_entity.id
_entity.type
_entity.pdbx_description
1 polymer ?
#
loop_
_entity_poly.entity_id
_entity_poly.type
_entity_poly.pdbx_seq_one_letter_code
_entity_poly.pdbx_strand_id
1 'polypeptide(L)'
;MSFWDLVLTMFWFMLLFAWIGLLISIFGDIMRDHRMSGWAKAGWTLFLLLIPWLGALVYLIVRGRSMNERAAARESQQREAFDHYVRETARTPAPSTAEEIGKLADLRDRGTLTTEEFAQAKAKALGAGPAPARASRHEQQAVPAGT
;
A
#
# COMPACT_ATOMS: atom_id res chain seq x y z
N MET A 1 21.88 -5.37 -47.51
CA MET A 1 21.00 -5.53 -46.34
C MET A 1 20.10 -4.32 -46.29
N SER A 2 18.79 -4.53 -46.25
CA SER A 2 17.78 -3.48 -46.22
C SER A 2 17.73 -2.83 -44.84
N PHE A 3 17.25 -1.59 -44.73
CA PHE A 3 17.02 -0.93 -43.45
C PHE A 3 16.15 -1.77 -42.51
N TRP A 4 15.11 -2.41 -43.05
CA TRP A 4 14.25 -3.34 -42.32
C TRP A 4 15.01 -4.56 -41.78
N ASP A 5 15.99 -5.08 -42.52
CA ASP A 5 16.82 -6.20 -42.06
C ASP A 5 17.66 -5.79 -40.85
N LEU A 6 18.18 -4.55 -40.84
CA LEU A 6 18.95 -4.01 -39.71
C LEU A 6 18.06 -3.88 -38.47
N VAL A 7 16.86 -3.30 -38.61
CA VAL A 7 15.89 -3.15 -37.51
C VAL A 7 15.48 -4.51 -36.96
N LEU A 8 15.15 -5.47 -37.83
CA LEU A 8 14.80 -6.83 -37.44
C LEU A 8 15.96 -7.54 -36.74
N THR A 9 17.19 -7.38 -37.23
CA THR A 9 18.38 -7.98 -36.62
C THR A 9 18.65 -7.40 -35.23
N MET A 10 18.50 -6.08 -35.05
CA MET A 10 18.64 -5.41 -33.76
C MET A 10 17.55 -5.88 -32.77
N PHE A 11 16.30 -6.01 -33.25
CA PHE A 11 15.20 -6.56 -32.47
C PHE A 11 15.46 -8.01 -32.04
N TRP A 12 15.92 -8.87 -32.95
CA TRP A 12 16.30 -10.24 -32.65
C TRP A 12 17.44 -10.33 -31.63
N PHE A 13 18.45 -9.45 -31.73
CA PHE A 13 19.52 -9.36 -30.74
C PHE A 13 19.00 -8.95 -29.36
N MET A 14 18.11 -7.94 -29.28
CA MET A 14 17.46 -7.57 -28.02
C MET A 14 16.68 -8.76 -27.44
N LEU A 15 15.94 -9.49 -28.28
CA LEU A 15 15.20 -10.68 -27.87
C LEU A 15 16.14 -11.78 -27.35
N LEU A 16 17.30 -11.97 -27.98
CA LEU A 16 18.34 -12.90 -27.54
C LEU A 16 18.89 -12.51 -26.17
N PHE A 17 19.22 -11.23 -25.94
CA PHE A 17 19.69 -10.77 -24.64
C PHE A 17 18.59 -10.90 -23.56
N ALA A 18 17.34 -10.57 -23.89
CA ALA A 18 16.20 -10.78 -22.99
C ALA A 18 16.01 -12.28 -22.68
N TRP A 19 16.18 -13.15 -23.68
CA TRP A 19 16.11 -14.60 -23.55
C TRP A 19 17.20 -15.14 -22.61
N ILE A 20 18.45 -14.70 -22.80
CA ILE A 20 19.56 -15.07 -21.92
C ILE A 20 19.32 -14.52 -20.51
N GLY A 21 18.85 -13.28 -20.37
CA GLY A 21 18.47 -12.68 -19.09
C GLY A 21 17.36 -13.46 -18.37
N LEU A 22 16.37 -13.96 -19.12
CA LEU A 22 15.32 -14.83 -18.59
C LEU A 22 15.89 -16.15 -18.07
N LEU A 23 16.79 -16.79 -18.82
CA LEU A 23 17.47 -18.02 -18.37
C LEU A 23 18.28 -17.78 -17.08
N ILE A 24 19.02 -16.68 -16.99
CA ILE A 24 19.78 -16.30 -15.78
C ILE A 24 18.82 -16.03 -14.61
N SER A 25 17.69 -15.36 -14.85
CA SER A 25 16.67 -15.08 -13.83
C SER A 25 16.05 -16.36 -13.30
N ILE A 26 15.69 -17.31 -14.18
CA ILE A 26 15.17 -18.62 -13.80
C ILE A 26 16.24 -19.41 -13.03
N PHE A 27 17.50 -19.38 -13.47
CA PHE A 27 18.61 -20.01 -12.76
C PHE A 27 18.77 -19.43 -11.35
N GLY A 28 18.73 -18.10 -11.22
CA GLY A 28 18.77 -17.41 -9.92
C GLY A 28 17.59 -17.74 -9.01
N ASP A 29 16.39 -17.88 -9.58
CA ASP A 29 15.19 -18.29 -8.84
C ASP A 29 15.33 -19.73 -8.33
N ILE A 30 15.81 -20.66 -9.17
CA ILE A 30 16.10 -22.05 -8.79
C ILE A 30 17.16 -22.12 -7.69
N MET A 31 18.22 -21.30 -7.78
CA MET A 31 19.29 -21.26 -6.77
C MET A 31 18.78 -20.73 -5.42
N ARG A 32 17.89 -19.73 -5.42
CA ARG A 32 17.23 -19.22 -4.20
C ARG A 32 16.32 -20.25 -3.54
N ASP A 33 15.88 -21.28 -4.25
CA ASP A 33 15.14 -22.38 -3.67
C ASP A 33 16.08 -23.40 -3.01
N HIS A 34 16.22 -23.28 -1.69
CA HIS A 34 17.09 -24.14 -0.88
C HIS A 34 16.47 -25.52 -0.63
N ARG A 35 15.21 -25.76 -1.04
CA ARG A 35 14.53 -27.04 -0.84
C ARG A 35 14.74 -28.04 -1.98
N MET A 36 15.26 -27.61 -3.13
CA MET A 36 15.56 -28.49 -4.28
C MET A 36 16.99 -29.04 -4.23
N SER A 37 17.15 -30.34 -4.50
CA SER A 37 18.46 -30.99 -4.62
C SER A 37 19.25 -30.44 -5.82
N GLY A 38 20.58 -30.33 -5.69
CA GLY A 38 21.45 -29.75 -6.72
C GLY A 38 21.35 -30.45 -8.09
N TRP A 39 21.13 -31.77 -8.11
CA TRP A 39 20.91 -32.55 -9.33
C TRP A 39 19.61 -32.19 -10.05
N ALA A 40 18.54 -31.93 -9.30
CA ALA A 40 17.29 -31.48 -9.89
C ALA A 40 17.44 -30.10 -10.54
N LYS A 41 18.24 -29.21 -9.95
CA LYS A 41 18.55 -27.88 -10.51
C LYS A 41 19.31 -27.97 -11.84
N ALA A 42 20.32 -28.86 -11.89
CA ALA A 42 21.13 -29.07 -13.08
C ALA A 42 20.32 -29.68 -14.24
N GLY A 43 19.52 -30.72 -13.96
CA GLY A 43 18.64 -31.33 -14.96
C GLY A 43 17.62 -30.32 -15.51
N TRP A 44 17.10 -29.44 -14.66
CA TRP A 44 16.12 -28.43 -15.07
C TRP A 44 16.70 -27.34 -15.95
N THR A 45 17.93 -26.93 -15.67
CA THR A 45 18.66 -25.96 -16.50
C THR A 45 18.95 -26.55 -17.88
N LEU A 46 19.39 -27.81 -17.96
CA LEU A 46 19.67 -28.48 -19.23
C LEU A 46 18.40 -28.69 -20.06
N PHE A 47 17.27 -29.01 -19.41
CA PHE A 47 15.98 -29.18 -20.08
C PHE A 47 15.45 -27.87 -20.68
N LEU A 48 15.57 -26.75 -19.95
CA LEU A 48 15.23 -25.40 -20.45
C LEU A 48 16.09 -24.97 -21.64
N LEU A 49 17.37 -25.40 -21.67
CA LEU A 49 18.29 -25.10 -22.77
C LEU A 49 17.96 -25.89 -24.04
N LEU A 50 17.60 -27.17 -23.90
CA LEU A 50 17.31 -28.05 -25.03
C LEU A 50 15.90 -27.84 -25.61
N ILE A 51 14.90 -27.59 -24.76
CA ILE A 51 13.49 -27.47 -25.17
C ILE A 51 12.86 -26.26 -24.46
N PRO A 52 13.10 -25.04 -24.95
CA PRO A 52 12.74 -23.80 -24.27
C PRO A 52 11.24 -23.66 -23.97
N TRP A 53 10.40 -23.98 -24.95
CA TRP A 53 8.93 -23.89 -24.82
C TRP A 53 8.38 -24.87 -23.78
N LEU A 54 8.90 -26.09 -23.76
CA LEU A 54 8.44 -27.14 -22.85
C LEU A 54 8.99 -26.93 -21.44
N GLY A 55 10.23 -26.45 -21.32
CA GLY A 55 10.84 -26.10 -20.05
C GLY A 55 10.09 -24.96 -19.35
N ALA A 56 9.68 -23.92 -20.09
CA ALA A 56 8.88 -22.82 -19.53
C ALA A 56 7.50 -23.30 -19.03
N LEU A 57 6.82 -24.16 -19.80
CA LEU A 57 5.51 -24.70 -19.44
C LEU A 57 5.56 -25.54 -18.14
N VAL A 58 6.53 -26.44 -18.05
CA VAL A 58 6.69 -27.29 -16.87
C VAL A 58 7.21 -26.48 -15.67
N TYR A 59 8.04 -25.46 -15.89
CA TYR A 59 8.46 -24.53 -14.83
C TYR A 59 7.27 -23.84 -14.18
N LEU A 60 6.34 -23.33 -14.99
CA LEU A 60 5.10 -22.72 -14.50
C LEU A 60 4.25 -23.68 -13.68
N ILE A 61 4.15 -24.95 -14.08
CA ILE A 61 3.38 -25.98 -13.35
C ILE A 61 4.04 -26.30 -12.00
N VAL A 62 5.36 -26.49 -11.98
CA VAL A 62 6.10 -26.85 -10.76
C VAL A 62 6.18 -25.66 -9.80
N ARG A 63 6.45 -24.45 -10.31
CA ARG A 63 6.72 -23.25 -9.51
C ARG A 63 5.46 -22.48 -9.13
N GLY A 64 4.39 -22.56 -9.93
CA GLY A 64 3.12 -21.87 -9.70
C GLY A 64 2.44 -22.26 -8.38
N ARG A 65 2.69 -23.47 -7.89
CA ARG A 65 2.15 -23.93 -6.60
C ARG A 65 2.76 -23.20 -5.39
N SER A 66 3.97 -22.66 -5.52
CA SER A 66 4.68 -22.00 -4.41
C SER A 66 4.20 -20.57 -4.11
N MET A 67 3.35 -19.99 -4.95
CA MET A 67 2.70 -18.69 -4.68
C MET A 67 1.47 -18.84 -3.79
N ASN A 68 0.73 -19.94 -3.94
CA ASN A 68 -0.54 -20.12 -3.22
C ASN A 68 -0.32 -20.37 -1.72
N GLU A 69 0.70 -21.17 -1.37
CA GLU A 69 1.04 -21.44 0.03
C GLU A 69 1.63 -20.21 0.74
N ARG A 70 2.39 -19.37 0.03
CA ARG A 70 2.98 -18.15 0.60
C ARG A 70 1.97 -17.00 0.71
N ALA A 71 1.00 -16.93 -0.19
CA ALA A 71 -0.09 -15.95 -0.09
C ALA A 71 -0.95 -16.21 1.15
N ALA A 72 -1.32 -17.47 1.39
CA ALA A 72 -2.06 -17.87 2.60
C ALA A 72 -1.27 -17.58 3.89
N ALA A 73 0.03 -17.89 3.91
CA ALA A 73 0.88 -17.60 5.07
C ALA A 73 1.05 -16.09 5.33
N ARG A 74 1.18 -15.27 4.27
CA ARG A 74 1.29 -13.80 4.39
C ARG A 74 -0.01 -13.15 4.85
N GLU A 75 -1.16 -13.66 4.41
CA GLU A 75 -2.45 -13.21 4.95
C GLU A 75 -2.59 -13.50 6.44
N SER A 76 -2.15 -14.67 6.91
CA SER A 76 -2.21 -15.01 8.33
C SER A 76 -1.33 -14.07 9.19
N GLN A 77 -0.10 -13.79 8.76
CA GLN A 77 0.81 -12.90 9.49
C GLN A 77 0.34 -11.44 9.50
N GLN A 78 -0.26 -10.96 8.40
CA GLN A 78 -0.81 -9.61 8.35
C GLN A 78 -2.05 -9.46 9.23
N ARG A 79 -2.91 -10.48 9.30
CA ARG A 79 -4.07 -10.51 10.20
C ARG A 79 -3.63 -10.52 11.67
N GLU A 80 -2.65 -11.35 12.03
CA GLU A 80 -2.11 -11.39 13.41
C GLU A 80 -1.51 -10.05 13.84
N ALA A 81 -0.75 -9.38 12.96
CA ALA A 81 -0.17 -8.07 13.25
C ALA A 81 -1.24 -6.98 13.41
N PHE A 82 -2.29 -7.01 12.59
CA PHE A 82 -3.42 -6.09 12.69
C PHE A 82 -4.24 -6.33 13.97
N ASP A 83 -4.54 -7.59 14.29
CA ASP A 83 -5.28 -7.97 15.50
C ASP A 83 -4.53 -7.60 16.78
N HIS A 84 -3.19 -7.66 16.76
CA HIS A 84 -2.35 -7.19 17.86
C HIS A 84 -2.44 -5.67 18.01
N TYR A 85 -2.32 -4.93 16.91
CA TYR A 85 -2.43 -3.47 16.91
C TYR A 85 -3.78 -2.98 17.42
N VAL A 86 -4.89 -3.60 16.99
CA VAL A 86 -6.25 -3.27 17.44
C VAL A 86 -6.43 -3.58 18.92
N ARG A 87 -5.89 -4.69 19.44
CA ARG A 87 -5.95 -5.02 20.87
C ARG A 87 -5.15 -4.04 21.73
N GLU A 88 -3.97 -3.65 21.28
CA GLU A 88 -3.10 -2.70 21.97
C GLU A 88 -3.76 -1.31 22.05
N THR A 89 -4.32 -0.85 20.93
CA THR A 89 -5.04 0.44 20.87
C THR A 89 -6.37 0.40 21.62
N ALA A 90 -7.08 -0.74 21.65
CA ALA A 90 -8.30 -0.90 22.43
C ALA A 90 -8.06 -1.07 23.94
N ARG A 91 -6.88 -1.56 24.36
CA ARG A 91 -6.48 -1.65 25.78
C ARG A 91 -5.98 -0.34 26.34
N THR A 92 -5.50 0.56 25.49
CA THR A 92 -5.19 1.92 25.91
C THR A 92 -6.52 2.66 25.99
N PRO A 93 -7.02 3.04 27.18
CA PRO A 93 -8.21 3.88 27.22
C PRO A 93 -7.85 5.16 26.49
N ALA A 94 -8.46 5.40 25.32
CA ALA A 94 -8.46 6.73 24.76
C ALA A 94 -9.00 7.64 25.86
N PRO A 95 -8.28 8.71 26.25
CA PRO A 95 -8.73 9.60 27.30
C PRO A 95 -10.16 10.00 26.96
N SER A 96 -11.07 9.77 27.90
CA SER A 96 -12.47 10.06 27.67
C SER A 96 -12.60 11.54 27.32
N THR A 97 -13.52 11.90 26.43
CA THR A 97 -13.73 13.31 26.04
C THR A 97 -13.93 14.23 27.26
N ALA A 98 -14.47 13.68 28.36
CA ALA A 98 -14.61 14.37 29.64
C ALA A 98 -13.26 14.66 30.33
N GLU A 99 -12.31 13.73 30.33
CA GLU A 99 -10.95 13.92 30.87
C GLU A 99 -10.15 14.94 30.05
N GLU A 100 -10.30 14.93 28.73
CA GLU A 100 -9.65 15.89 27.84
C GLU A 100 -10.19 17.32 28.08
N ILE A 101 -11.51 17.47 28.21
CA ILE A 101 -12.15 18.75 28.56
C ILE A 101 -11.73 19.23 29.97
N GLY A 102 -11.59 18.30 30.92
CA GLY A 102 -11.11 18.60 32.27
C GLY A 102 -9.68 19.17 32.27
N LYS A 103 -8.78 18.57 31.47
CA LYS A 103 -7.40 19.06 31.32
C LYS A 103 -7.34 20.43 30.64
N LEU A 104 -8.19 20.66 29.64
CA LEU A 104 -8.30 21.97 28.99
C LEU A 104 -8.78 23.06 29.97
N ALA A 105 -9.67 22.73 30.90
CA ALA A 105 -10.16 23.68 31.91
C ALA A 105 -9.07 24.05 32.92
N ASP A 106 -8.29 23.06 33.36
CA ASP A 106 -7.15 23.26 34.26
C ASP A 106 -6.07 24.16 33.63
N LEU A 107 -5.80 24.02 32.32
CA LEU A 107 -4.87 24.89 31.59
C LEU A 107 -5.35 26.34 31.47
N ARG A 108 -6.66 26.55 31.30
CA ARG A 108 -7.28 27.88 31.34
C ARG A 108 -7.13 28.50 32.74
N ASP A 109 -7.40 27.74 33.78
CA ASP A 109 -7.37 28.23 35.16
C ASP A 109 -5.94 28.59 35.62
N ARG A 110 -4.92 27.93 35.03
CA ARG A 110 -3.51 28.30 35.18
C ARG A 110 -3.09 29.52 34.34
N GLY A 111 -4.00 30.12 33.57
CA GLY A 111 -3.74 31.27 32.70
C GLY A 111 -2.92 30.97 31.45
N THR A 112 -2.71 29.68 31.13
CA THR A 112 -1.94 29.26 29.94
C THR A 112 -2.80 29.21 28.67
N LEU A 113 -4.12 29.25 28.82
CA LEU A 113 -5.09 29.22 27.73
C LEU A 113 -6.11 30.34 27.94
N THR A 114 -6.38 31.12 26.89
CA THR A 114 -7.43 32.15 26.93
C THR A 114 -8.82 31.51 26.90
N THR A 115 -9.84 32.26 27.31
CA THR A 115 -11.23 31.78 27.35
C THR A 115 -11.74 31.39 25.96
N GLU A 116 -11.31 32.15 24.94
CA GLU A 116 -11.65 31.97 23.54
C GLU A 116 -11.01 30.68 22.96
N GLU A 117 -9.74 30.43 23.29
CA GLU A 117 -9.01 29.23 22.88
C GLU A 117 -9.57 27.97 23.55
N PHE A 118 -9.94 28.06 24.83
CA PHE A 118 -10.61 26.99 25.55
C PHE A 118 -11.96 26.62 24.89
N ALA A 119 -12.77 27.61 24.53
CA ALA A 119 -14.07 27.39 23.90
C ALA A 119 -13.94 26.67 22.55
N GLN A 120 -12.94 27.04 21.73
CA GLN A 120 -12.67 26.39 20.45
C GLN A 120 -12.18 24.94 20.62
N ALA A 121 -11.26 24.71 21.57
CA ALA A 121 -10.75 23.37 21.87
C ALA A 121 -11.84 22.44 22.42
N LYS A 122 -12.71 22.95 23.31
CA LYS A 122 -13.87 22.22 23.84
C LYS A 122 -14.89 21.87 22.75
N ALA A 123 -15.18 22.80 21.84
CA ALA A 123 -16.10 22.55 20.73
C ALA A 123 -15.58 21.46 19.79
N LYS A 124 -14.27 21.47 19.51
CA LYS A 124 -13.59 20.43 18.72
C LYS A 124 -13.61 19.07 19.41
N ALA A 125 -13.34 19.02 20.72
CA ALA A 125 -13.38 17.80 21.51
C ALA A 125 -14.80 17.20 21.62
N LEU A 126 -15.83 18.04 21.69
CA LEU A 126 -17.24 17.62 21.69
C LEU A 126 -17.80 17.31 20.30
N GLY A 127 -17.00 17.43 19.23
CA GLY A 127 -17.44 17.20 17.85
C GLY A 127 -18.42 18.24 17.30
N ALA A 128 -18.65 19.35 18.01
CA ALA A 128 -19.46 20.47 17.56
C ALA A 128 -18.58 21.42 16.75
N GLY A 129 -18.47 21.16 15.44
CA GLY A 129 -17.83 22.09 14.51
C GLY A 129 -18.44 23.50 14.59
N PRO A 130 -17.67 24.56 14.28
CA PRO A 130 -18.13 25.95 14.44
C PRO A 130 -19.43 26.18 13.68
N ALA A 131 -20.46 26.65 14.39
CA ALA A 131 -21.72 27.03 13.78
C ALA A 131 -21.45 28.06 12.67
N PRO A 132 -21.86 27.81 11.41
CA PRO A 132 -21.70 28.81 10.37
C PRO A 132 -22.51 30.04 10.76
N ALA A 133 -21.80 31.16 10.97
CA ALA A 133 -22.38 32.47 11.07
C ALA A 133 -23.28 32.69 9.85
N ARG A 134 -24.60 32.62 10.06
CA ARG A 134 -25.62 32.93 9.07
C ARG A 134 -25.64 34.45 8.90
N ALA A 135 -24.61 34.95 8.24
CA ALA A 135 -24.53 36.33 7.77
C ALA A 135 -25.70 36.58 6.81
N SER A 136 -26.69 37.32 7.30
CA SER A 136 -27.29 38.47 6.59
C SER A 136 -27.19 38.44 5.06
N ARG A 137 -27.92 37.51 4.44
CA ARG A 137 -28.19 37.47 2.99
C ARG A 137 -29.69 37.55 2.73
N HIS A 138 -30.34 38.56 3.30
CA HIS A 138 -31.72 38.91 2.96
C HIS A 138 -31.97 40.43 2.84
N GLU A 139 -30.94 41.27 2.97
CA GLU A 139 -31.10 42.75 3.00
C GLU A 139 -30.50 43.49 1.79
N GLN A 140 -30.09 42.78 0.72
CA GLN A 140 -29.52 43.40 -0.50
C GLN A 140 -30.26 43.05 -1.79
N GLN A 141 -31.49 42.52 -1.69
CA GLN A 141 -32.34 42.28 -2.85
C GLN A 141 -33.62 43.12 -2.77
N ALA A 142 -33.46 44.43 -2.57
CA ALA A 142 -34.47 45.43 -2.87
C ALA A 142 -33.97 46.26 -4.06
N VAL A 143 -34.34 45.81 -5.26
CA VAL A 143 -34.27 46.58 -6.50
C VAL A 143 -35.43 47.59 -6.46
N PRO A 144 -35.20 48.91 -6.54
CA PRO A 144 -36.30 49.86 -6.76
C PRO A 144 -36.72 49.83 -8.24
N ALA A 145 -37.97 49.42 -8.47
CA ALA A 145 -38.70 49.70 -9.70
C ALA A 145 -39.64 50.89 -9.45
N GLY A 146 -39.63 51.88 -10.36
CA GLY A 146 -40.41 53.12 -10.30
C GLY A 146 -39.55 54.28 -9.79
N THR A 147 -39.31 55.36 -10.54
CA THR A 147 -40.16 56.09 -11.49
C THR A 147 -39.28 56.84 -12.49
#